data_AF-A0A6N2D2C9-F1
#
_entry.id   AF-A0A6N2D2C9-F1
#
_cell.length_a   1.000
_cell.length_b   1.000
_cell.length_c   1.000
_cell.angle_alpha   90.00
_cell.angle_beta   90.00
_cell.angle_gamma   90.00
#
_symmetry.space_group_name_H-M   'P 1'
#
loop_
_entity.id
_entity.type
_entity.pdbx_description
1 polymer ?
#
loop_
_entity_poly.entity_id
_entity_poly.type
_entity_poly.pdbx_seq_one_letter_code
_entity_poly.pdbx_strand_id
1 'polypeptide(L)'
;MEPTAHADEVENAPAADSTAPSVGDVLRSRRAELGYTLKEIAATTRIQQANLLALEEERFEELPAEVFTRGFLRSYARELGLDEEDVIALYLEGTGRTRELVPAPTAPMPAAPRAAENNDDPHRLVAPDQTARVLYVAALAVLIIGLALAVLMVTGDDNSAPSTATWQPADTADDFWRPVPAGHDDWQTVREN
;
A
#
# COMPACT_ATOMS: atom_id res chain seq x y z
N MET A 1 -24.18 -10.15 63.71
CA MET A 1 -24.39 -11.39 62.92
C MET A 1 -24.38 -10.96 61.47
N GLU A 2 -23.32 -11.33 60.75
CA GLU A 2 -23.21 -11.19 59.29
C GLU A 2 -24.32 -12.01 58.59
N PRO A 3 -24.60 -11.76 57.29
CA PRO A 3 -23.79 -12.41 56.26
C PRO A 3 -23.44 -11.55 55.04
N THR A 4 -22.19 -11.75 54.63
CA THR A 4 -21.54 -11.60 53.32
C THR A 4 -22.40 -11.78 52.05
N ALA A 5 -22.16 -10.92 51.05
CA ALA A 5 -22.16 -11.25 49.61
C ALA A 5 -21.31 -10.18 48.90
N HIS A 6 -20.07 -10.47 48.48
CA HIS A 6 -19.74 -10.97 47.14
C HIS A 6 -20.39 -10.09 46.06
N ALA A 7 -19.62 -9.11 45.56
CA ALA A 7 -18.81 -9.28 44.36
C ALA A 7 -19.70 -9.12 43.12
N ASP A 8 -19.94 -7.86 42.76
CA ASP A 8 -20.23 -7.49 41.38
C ASP A 8 -19.17 -6.45 40.99
N GLU A 9 -17.97 -6.97 40.74
CA GLU A 9 -17.05 -6.36 39.80
C GLU A 9 -17.79 -6.43 38.46
N VAL A 10 -18.56 -5.39 38.15
CA VAL A 10 -19.08 -5.22 36.79
C VAL A 10 -17.89 -4.76 35.96
N GLU A 11 -17.08 -5.77 35.61
CA GLU A 11 -16.11 -5.76 34.55
C GLU A 11 -16.87 -5.37 33.28
N ASN A 12 -16.93 -4.06 33.04
CA ASN A 12 -17.41 -3.48 31.80
C ASN A 12 -16.33 -3.75 30.74
N ALA A 13 -16.22 -5.01 30.35
CA ALA A 13 -15.49 -5.44 29.17
C ALA A 13 -16.14 -4.76 27.96
N PRO A 14 -15.34 -4.23 27.02
CA PRO A 14 -15.86 -3.51 25.88
C PRO A 14 -16.70 -4.45 25.02
N ALA A 15 -17.90 -4.02 24.67
CA ALA A 15 -18.78 -4.65 23.69
C ALA A 15 -18.11 -4.61 22.31
N ALA A 16 -17.17 -5.50 22.06
CA ALA A 16 -16.68 -5.85 20.73
C ALA A 16 -17.33 -7.18 20.37
N ASP A 17 -18.35 -7.14 19.51
CA ASP A 17 -18.56 -8.11 18.43
C ASP A 17 -19.84 -7.77 17.65
N SER A 18 -19.74 -6.70 16.86
CA SER A 18 -20.46 -6.62 15.59
C SER A 18 -19.47 -7.10 14.53
N THR A 19 -19.62 -8.33 14.03
CA THR A 19 -18.66 -8.95 13.09
C THR A 19 -18.58 -8.23 11.74
N ALA A 20 -19.50 -7.32 11.44
CA ALA A 20 -19.47 -6.49 10.23
C ALA A 20 -18.77 -5.15 10.50
N PRO A 21 -17.81 -4.74 9.64
CA PRO A 21 -17.13 -3.46 9.78
C PRO A 21 -18.13 -2.30 9.62
N SER A 22 -17.98 -1.27 10.45
CA SER A 22 -18.83 -0.08 10.36
C SER A 22 -18.44 0.81 9.17
N VAL A 23 -19.27 1.80 8.84
CA VAL A 23 -18.95 2.71 7.72
C VAL A 23 -17.69 3.53 8.03
N GLY A 24 -17.52 3.93 9.30
CA GLY A 24 -16.32 4.64 9.75
C GLY A 24 -15.06 3.80 9.58
N ASP A 25 -15.12 2.50 9.93
CA ASP A 25 -14.00 1.57 9.78
C ASP A 25 -13.63 1.31 8.32
N VAL A 26 -14.62 1.16 7.44
CA VAL A 26 -14.40 1.00 5.99
C VAL A 26 -13.70 2.23 5.42
N LEU A 27 -14.16 3.43 5.74
CA LEU A 27 -13.56 4.69 5.25
C LEU A 27 -12.13 4.87 5.77
N ARG A 28 -11.92 4.69 7.08
CA ARG A 28 -10.61 4.83 7.72
C ARG A 28 -9.60 3.83 7.15
N SER A 29 -9.99 2.55 7.09
CA SER A 29 -9.14 1.47 6.59
C SER A 29 -8.74 1.74 5.14
N ARG A 30 -9.71 2.10 4.29
CA ARG A 30 -9.45 2.38 2.89
C ARG A 30 -8.54 3.60 2.69
N ARG A 31 -8.76 4.67 3.47
CA ARG A 31 -7.87 5.85 3.44
C ARG A 31 -6.44 5.47 3.83
N ALA A 32 -6.28 4.67 4.90
CA ALA A 32 -4.98 4.23 5.39
C ALA A 32 -4.25 3.33 4.39
N GLU A 33 -4.95 2.40 3.72
CA GLU A 33 -4.41 1.58 2.63
C GLU A 33 -3.85 2.41 1.47
N LEU A 34 -4.53 3.49 1.12
CA LEU A 34 -4.11 4.42 0.07
C LEU A 34 -3.01 5.39 0.54
N GLY A 35 -2.68 5.40 1.84
CA GLY A 35 -1.67 6.28 2.41
C GLY A 35 -2.09 7.75 2.50
N TYR A 36 -3.38 8.05 2.37
CA TYR A 36 -3.86 9.43 2.43
C TYR A 36 -4.02 9.94 3.86
N THR A 37 -3.64 11.19 4.07
CA THR A 37 -3.97 11.94 5.28
C THR A 37 -5.37 12.56 5.17
N LEU A 38 -6.02 12.82 6.31
CA LEU A 38 -7.28 13.57 6.33
C LEU A 38 -7.16 14.95 5.67
N LYS A 39 -5.98 15.59 5.76
CA LYS A 39 -5.68 16.87 5.13
C LYS A 39 -5.71 16.80 3.61
N GLU A 40 -5.18 15.74 3.02
CA GLU A 40 -5.17 15.55 1.56
C GLU A 40 -6.58 15.32 1.04
N ILE A 41 -7.35 14.44 1.70
CA ILE A 41 -8.77 14.22 1.36
C ILE A 41 -9.58 15.52 1.52
N ALA A 42 -9.36 16.28 2.60
CA ALA A 42 -10.04 17.56 2.81
C ALA A 42 -9.76 18.56 1.69
N ALA A 43 -8.53 18.59 1.18
CA ALA A 43 -8.13 19.47 0.09
C ALA A 43 -8.83 19.12 -1.24
N THR A 44 -9.00 17.84 -1.54
CA THR A 44 -9.61 17.38 -2.80
C THR A 44 -11.14 17.42 -2.75
N THR A 45 -11.73 16.96 -1.64
CA THR A 45 -13.20 16.91 -1.45
C THR A 45 -13.82 18.25 -1.06
N ARG A 46 -13.01 19.20 -0.57
CA ARG A 46 -13.45 20.45 0.07
C ARG A 46 -14.32 20.24 1.33
N ILE A 47 -14.22 19.07 1.95
CA ILE A 47 -14.83 18.78 3.24
C ILE A 47 -13.83 19.14 4.34
N GLN A 48 -14.28 19.75 5.43
CA GLN A 48 -13.39 20.06 6.55
C GLN A 48 -12.84 18.78 7.18
N GLN A 49 -11.56 18.80 7.58
CA GLN A 49 -10.90 17.65 8.22
C GLN A 49 -11.66 17.15 9.46
N ALA A 50 -12.25 18.06 10.24
CA ALA A 50 -13.06 17.72 11.40
C ALA A 50 -14.28 16.85 11.03
N ASN A 51 -14.95 17.16 9.91
CA ASN A 51 -16.10 16.37 9.45
C ASN A 51 -15.65 15.01 8.90
N LEU A 52 -14.52 14.93 8.20
CA LEU A 52 -13.97 13.65 7.74
C LEU A 52 -13.59 12.75 8.92
N LEU A 53 -12.99 13.33 9.95
CA LEU A 53 -12.67 12.61 11.19
C LEU A 53 -13.96 12.13 11.89
N ALA A 54 -14.97 13.00 12.01
CA ALA A 54 -16.26 12.62 12.58
C ALA A 54 -16.96 11.50 11.80
N LEU A 55 -16.79 11.42 10.47
CA LEU A 55 -17.29 10.29 9.66
C LEU A 55 -16.54 8.99 9.98
N GLU A 56 -15.21 9.04 10.12
CA GLU A 56 -14.42 7.85 10.47
C GLU A 56 -14.66 7.38 11.90
N GLU A 57 -14.95 8.30 12.82
CA GLU A 57 -15.25 8.02 14.23
C GLU A 57 -16.75 7.83 14.50
N GLU A 58 -17.57 7.84 13.45
CA GLU A 58 -19.03 7.69 13.49
C GLU A 58 -19.75 8.66 14.45
N ARG A 59 -19.12 9.82 14.71
CA ARG A 59 -19.69 10.93 15.47
C ARG A 59 -20.62 11.77 14.60
N PHE A 60 -21.68 11.15 14.09
CA PHE A 60 -22.59 11.79 13.14
C PHE A 60 -23.36 12.98 13.72
N GLU A 61 -23.47 13.07 15.05
CA GLU A 61 -24.03 14.18 15.82
C GLU A 61 -23.20 15.46 15.75
N GLU A 62 -21.90 15.37 15.47
CA GLU A 62 -21.01 16.53 15.28
C GLU A 62 -21.08 17.09 13.86
N LEU A 63 -21.70 16.36 12.94
CA LEU A 63 -21.82 16.76 11.55
C LEU A 63 -22.92 17.82 11.37
N PRO A 64 -22.83 18.64 10.31
CA PRO A 64 -23.95 19.44 9.83
C PRO A 64 -25.19 18.58 9.53
N ALA A 65 -26.30 19.22 9.17
CA ALA A 65 -27.57 18.55 8.86
C ALA A 65 -27.39 17.29 7.99
N GLU A 66 -28.17 16.24 8.27
CA GLU A 66 -28.02 14.88 7.71
C GLU A 66 -27.92 14.82 6.17
N VAL A 67 -28.60 15.74 5.47
CA VAL A 67 -28.52 15.89 4.02
C VAL A 67 -27.08 16.11 3.54
N PHE A 68 -26.27 16.84 4.32
CA PHE A 68 -24.86 17.05 4.07
C PHE A 68 -24.01 15.81 4.40
N THR A 69 -24.33 15.08 5.47
CA THR A 69 -23.62 13.83 5.84
C THR A 69 -23.60 12.84 4.69
N ARG A 70 -24.75 12.62 4.03
CA ARG A 70 -24.83 11.76 2.84
C ARG A 70 -24.00 12.29 1.68
N GLY A 71 -23.98 13.61 1.47
CA GLY A 71 -23.14 14.25 0.45
C GLY A 71 -21.64 14.10 0.75
N PHE A 72 -21.25 14.15 2.02
CA PHE A 72 -19.87 13.94 2.45
C PHE A 72 -19.44 12.49 2.28
N LEU A 73 -20.27 11.53 2.69
CA LEU A 73 -20.02 10.10 2.51
C LEU A 73 -19.79 9.75 1.03
N ARG A 74 -20.66 10.22 0.13
CA ARG A 74 -20.48 10.02 -1.32
C ARG A 74 -19.19 10.63 -1.85
N SER A 75 -18.89 11.85 -1.45
CA SER A 75 -17.68 12.54 -1.92
C SER A 75 -16.41 11.90 -1.39
N TYR A 76 -16.44 11.38 -0.16
CA TYR A 76 -15.32 10.68 0.42
C TYR A 76 -15.14 9.29 -0.21
N ALA A 77 -16.23 8.52 -0.37
CA ALA A 77 -16.22 7.22 -1.05
C ALA A 77 -15.61 7.32 -2.45
N ARG A 78 -16.05 8.31 -3.24
CA ARG A 78 -15.52 8.57 -4.58
C ARG A 78 -14.02 8.87 -4.59
N GLU A 79 -13.53 9.65 -3.63
CA GLU A 79 -12.09 9.96 -3.52
C GLU A 79 -11.26 8.71 -3.15
N LEU A 80 -11.84 7.80 -2.35
CA LEU A 80 -11.22 6.54 -1.94
C LEU A 80 -11.42 5.39 -2.96
N GLY A 81 -12.16 5.63 -4.04
CA GLY A 81 -12.50 4.62 -5.04
C GLY A 81 -13.42 3.52 -4.51
N LEU A 82 -14.23 3.82 -3.48
CA LEU A 82 -15.27 2.94 -2.96
C LEU A 82 -16.58 3.16 -3.73
N ASP A 83 -17.46 2.16 -3.72
CA ASP A 83 -18.81 2.32 -4.23
C ASP A 83 -19.62 3.26 -3.32
N GLU A 84 -20.20 4.31 -3.92
CA GLU A 84 -20.92 5.34 -3.19
C GLU A 84 -22.21 4.81 -2.56
N GLU A 85 -22.88 3.85 -3.19
CA GLU A 85 -24.15 3.31 -2.74
C GLU A 85 -23.95 2.28 -1.61
N ASP A 86 -22.89 1.48 -1.66
CA ASP A 86 -22.51 0.57 -0.58
C ASP A 86 -22.16 1.33 0.70
N VAL A 87 -21.37 2.41 0.60
CA VAL A 87 -21.02 3.25 1.75
C VAL A 87 -22.26 3.90 2.36
N ILE A 88 -23.20 4.36 1.53
CA ILE A 88 -24.47 4.93 2.02
C ILE A 88 -25.34 3.85 2.65
N ALA A 89 -25.39 2.65 2.10
CA ALA A 89 -26.14 1.53 2.68
C ALA A 89 -25.61 1.16 4.07
N LEU A 90 -24.29 1.05 4.23
CA LEU A 90 -23.64 0.79 5.53
C LEU A 90 -23.95 1.88 6.56
N TYR A 91 -23.92 3.15 6.15
CA TYR A 91 -24.30 4.26 7.02
C TYR A 91 -25.77 4.20 7.48
N LEU A 92 -26.68 3.86 6.56
CA LEU A 92 -28.11 3.74 6.86
C LEU A 92 -28.39 2.56 7.79
N GLU A 93 -27.73 1.42 7.55
CA GLU A 93 -27.80 0.23 8.41
C GLU A 93 -27.28 0.53 9.81
N GLY A 94 -26.08 1.11 9.93
CA GLY A 94 -25.46 1.43 11.21
C GLY A 94 -26.21 2.48 12.03
N THR A 95 -26.98 3.35 11.38
CA THR A 95 -27.80 4.36 12.08
C THR A 95 -29.28 3.98 12.22
N GLY A 96 -29.68 2.79 11.77
CA GLY A 96 -31.08 2.34 11.78
C GLY A 96 -32.02 3.20 10.93
N ARG A 97 -31.47 4.00 10.00
CA ARG A 97 -32.24 4.89 9.13
C ARG A 97 -32.65 4.13 7.88
N THR A 98 -33.94 4.11 7.56
CA THR A 98 -34.40 3.61 6.26
C THR A 98 -34.02 4.62 5.17
N ARG A 99 -33.71 4.13 3.96
CA ARG A 99 -33.47 4.94 2.75
C ARG A 99 -34.73 5.72 2.38
N GLU A 100 -35.10 6.71 3.18
CA GLU A 100 -36.14 7.67 2.83
C GLU A 100 -35.55 8.52 1.70
N LEU A 101 -36.21 8.48 0.55
CA LEU A 101 -35.90 9.29 -0.62
C LEU A 101 -36.19 10.74 -0.25
N VAL A 102 -35.28 11.38 0.49
CA VAL A 102 -35.34 12.81 0.73
C VAL A 102 -35.27 13.48 -0.64
N PRO A 103 -36.33 14.21 -1.07
CA PRO A 103 -36.28 14.93 -2.33
C PRO A 103 -35.08 15.88 -2.31
N ALA A 104 -34.39 16.01 -3.45
CA ALA A 104 -33.22 16.87 -3.58
C ALA A 104 -33.48 18.21 -2.89
N PRO A 105 -32.56 18.70 -2.03
CA PRO A 105 -32.78 19.90 -1.24
C PRO A 105 -33.10 21.07 -2.17
N THR A 106 -34.39 21.45 -2.20
CA THR A 106 -34.84 22.71 -2.80
C THR A 106 -34.62 23.79 -1.75
N ALA A 107 -33.35 24.09 -1.47
CA ALA A 107 -32.95 25.25 -0.69
C ALA A 107 -31.62 25.73 -1.25
N PRO A 108 -31.54 26.98 -1.75
CA PRO A 108 -30.26 27.56 -2.11
C PRO A 108 -29.42 27.65 -0.84
N MET A 109 -28.33 26.89 -0.76
CA MET A 109 -27.25 27.18 0.18
C MET A 109 -26.90 28.67 0.05
N PRO A 110 -26.69 29.41 1.16
CA PRO A 110 -26.01 30.68 1.09
C PRO A 110 -24.65 30.40 0.46
N ALA A 111 -24.53 30.76 -0.81
CA ALA A 111 -23.28 30.70 -1.52
C ALA A 111 -22.31 31.57 -0.72
N ALA A 112 -21.17 30.99 -0.35
CA ALA A 112 -19.95 31.78 -0.20
C ALA A 112 -19.91 32.80 -1.35
N PRO A 113 -19.55 34.07 -1.07
CA PRO A 113 -19.83 35.18 -1.97
C PRO A 113 -19.44 34.81 -3.40
N ARG A 114 -20.46 34.62 -4.24
CA ARG A 114 -20.30 34.53 -5.69
C ARG A 114 -19.87 35.92 -6.12
N ALA A 115 -18.55 36.11 -6.19
CA ALA A 115 -18.00 37.14 -7.06
C ALA A 115 -18.53 36.82 -8.47
N ALA A 116 -19.30 37.77 -8.99
CA ALA A 116 -19.78 37.93 -10.37
C ALA A 116 -18.93 37.14 -11.38
N GLU A 117 -19.50 36.20 -12.15
CA GLU A 117 -20.28 36.49 -13.36
C GLU A 117 -19.52 37.42 -14.34
N ASN A 118 -19.18 36.83 -15.49
CA ASN A 118 -18.64 37.38 -16.74
C ASN A 118 -17.11 37.37 -16.93
N ASN A 119 -16.60 36.24 -17.45
CA ASN A 119 -15.87 36.26 -18.72
C ASN A 119 -15.79 34.85 -19.33
N ASP A 120 -15.99 34.78 -20.64
CA ASP A 120 -15.72 33.61 -21.47
C ASP A 120 -14.25 33.16 -21.32
N ASP A 121 -14.00 32.09 -20.58
CA ASP A 121 -12.71 31.39 -20.59
C ASP A 121 -12.79 30.18 -21.53
N PRO A 122 -12.25 30.22 -22.77
CA PRO A 122 -12.13 29.05 -23.64
C PRO A 122 -11.06 28.06 -23.14
N HIS A 123 -10.43 28.33 -22.00
CA HIS A 123 -9.43 27.46 -21.38
C HIS A 123 -9.99 26.87 -20.08
N ARG A 124 -11.02 26.04 -20.24
CA ARG A 124 -11.32 25.01 -19.25
C ARG A 124 -10.10 24.09 -19.20
N LEU A 125 -9.17 24.38 -18.30
CA LEU A 125 -8.14 23.45 -17.86
C LEU A 125 -8.90 22.20 -17.42
N VAL A 126 -8.91 21.20 -18.30
CA VAL A 126 -9.45 19.88 -18.02
C VAL A 126 -8.72 19.42 -16.77
N ALA A 127 -9.40 19.48 -15.62
CA ALA A 127 -8.91 18.86 -14.40
C ALA A 127 -8.59 17.41 -14.79
N PRO A 128 -7.36 16.92 -14.61
CA PRO A 128 -6.98 15.60 -15.08
C PRO A 128 -7.93 14.59 -14.46
N ASP A 129 -8.86 14.14 -15.29
CA ASP A 129 -9.80 13.08 -15.04
C ASP A 129 -9.00 11.79 -14.91
N GLN A 130 -9.58 10.77 -14.31
CA GLN A 130 -8.86 9.55 -13.94
C GLN A 130 -8.12 8.87 -15.12
N THR A 131 -8.45 9.21 -16.37
CA THR A 131 -7.69 8.81 -17.57
C THR A 131 -6.23 9.29 -17.54
N ALA A 132 -5.95 10.53 -17.12
CA ALA A 132 -4.58 11.04 -17.02
C ALA A 132 -3.74 10.26 -16.00
N ARG A 133 -4.36 9.83 -14.90
CA ARG A 133 -3.73 8.96 -13.89
C ARG A 133 -3.45 7.56 -14.44
N VAL A 134 -4.41 6.95 -15.15
CA VAL A 134 -4.23 5.62 -15.78
C VAL A 134 -3.13 5.67 -16.85
N LEU A 135 -3.11 6.71 -17.68
CA LEU A 135 -2.08 6.91 -18.70
C LEU A 135 -0.70 7.11 -18.08
N TYR A 136 -0.62 7.87 -16.98
CA TYR A 136 0.63 8.05 -16.25
C TYR A 136 1.17 6.73 -15.68
N VAL A 137 0.31 5.93 -15.03
CA VAL A 137 0.68 4.60 -14.49
C VAL A 137 1.07 3.64 -15.62
N ALA A 138 0.32 3.62 -16.73
CA ALA A 138 0.63 2.79 -17.88
C ALA A 138 1.98 3.19 -18.50
N ALA A 139 2.25 4.49 -18.65
CA ALA A 139 3.53 4.99 -19.15
C ALA A 139 4.69 4.62 -18.22
N LEU A 140 4.51 4.74 -16.90
CA LEU A 140 5.50 4.31 -15.91
C LEU A 140 5.77 2.80 -16.01
N ALA A 141 4.72 1.98 -16.13
CA ALA A 141 4.85 0.53 -16.29
C ALA A 141 5.61 0.15 -17.57
N VAL A 142 5.30 0.79 -18.70
CA VAL A 142 6.02 0.58 -19.97
C VAL A 142 7.49 0.99 -19.83
N LEU A 143 7.78 2.10 -19.15
CA LEU A 143 9.15 2.55 -18.91
C LEU A 143 9.92 1.58 -18.00
N ILE A 144 9.30 1.06 -16.94
CA ILE A 144 9.89 0.05 -16.05
C ILE A 144 10.17 -1.25 -16.80
N ILE A 145 9.20 -1.73 -17.61
CA ILE A 145 9.36 -2.94 -18.43
C ILE A 145 10.49 -2.74 -19.46
N GLY A 146 10.52 -1.59 -20.13
CA GLY A 146 11.58 -1.24 -21.08
C GLY A 146 12.95 -1.17 -20.42
N LEU A 147 13.05 -0.55 -19.24
CA LEU A 147 14.28 -0.49 -18.46
C LEU A 147 14.72 -1.90 -18.01
N ALA A 148 13.81 -2.73 -17.52
CA ALA A 148 14.10 -4.11 -17.11
C ALA A 148 14.61 -4.96 -18.28
N LEU A 149 14.00 -4.83 -19.46
CA LEU A 149 14.45 -5.50 -20.69
C LEU A 149 15.80 -4.96 -21.17
N ALA A 150 16.03 -3.65 -21.10
CA ALA A 150 17.31 -3.04 -21.43
C ALA A 150 18.42 -3.51 -20.49
N VAL A 151 18.14 -3.60 -19.18
CA VAL A 151 19.06 -4.18 -18.20
C VAL A 151 19.31 -5.65 -18.52
N LEU A 152 18.28 -6.45 -18.80
CA LEU A 152 18.44 -7.87 -19.17
C LEU A 152 19.30 -8.05 -20.43
N MET A 153 19.20 -7.14 -21.40
CA MET A 153 20.05 -7.15 -22.60
C MET A 153 21.50 -6.76 -22.30
N VAL A 154 21.73 -5.85 -21.34
CA VAL A 154 23.06 -5.39 -20.95
C VAL A 154 23.76 -6.35 -19.99
N THR A 155 23.02 -6.99 -19.08
CA THR A 155 23.52 -7.95 -18.09
C THR A 155 23.32 -9.41 -18.53
N GLY A 156 22.92 -9.63 -19.78
CA GLY A 156 22.62 -10.94 -20.33
C GLY A 156 23.83 -11.70 -20.88
N ASP A 157 25.04 -11.14 -20.84
CA ASP A 157 26.21 -11.67 -21.57
C ASP A 157 27.38 -12.14 -20.68
N ASP A 158 27.15 -12.30 -19.37
CA ASP A 158 28.17 -12.70 -18.41
C ASP A 158 27.81 -13.93 -17.57
N ASN A 159 26.82 -14.71 -18.00
CA ASN A 159 26.79 -16.14 -17.67
C ASN A 159 27.78 -16.90 -18.55
N SER A 160 29.05 -16.51 -18.48
CA SER A 160 30.14 -17.45 -18.71
C SER A 160 29.89 -18.56 -17.71
N ALA A 161 29.36 -19.69 -18.19
CA ALA A 161 29.19 -20.90 -17.40
C ALA A 161 30.41 -21.05 -16.47
N PRO A 162 30.23 -21.38 -15.17
CA PRO A 162 31.38 -21.64 -14.33
C PRO A 162 32.20 -22.66 -15.10
N SER A 163 33.38 -22.23 -15.58
CA SER A 163 34.25 -23.11 -16.33
C SER A 163 34.42 -24.29 -15.41
N THR A 164 33.85 -25.42 -15.82
CA THR A 164 34.11 -26.67 -15.14
C THR A 164 35.61 -26.78 -15.25
N ALA A 165 36.28 -26.48 -14.15
CA ALA A 165 37.70 -26.66 -14.01
C ALA A 165 37.87 -28.15 -14.25
N THR A 166 38.16 -28.50 -15.49
CA THR A 166 38.51 -29.84 -15.91
C THR A 166 39.73 -30.14 -15.07
N TRP A 167 39.52 -30.86 -13.98
CA TRP A 167 40.57 -31.27 -13.08
C TRP A 167 41.56 -32.06 -13.92
N GLN A 168 42.67 -31.41 -14.24
CA GLN A 168 43.83 -32.04 -14.83
C GLN A 168 44.65 -32.52 -13.64
N PRO A 169 44.70 -33.84 -13.37
CA PRO A 169 45.64 -34.34 -12.39
C PRO A 169 47.03 -33.85 -12.78
N ALA A 170 47.77 -33.32 -11.81
CA ALA A 170 49.18 -33.03 -12.00
C ALA A 170 49.85 -34.26 -12.63
N ASP A 171 50.65 -34.01 -13.65
CA ASP A 171 51.39 -35.00 -14.44
C ASP A 171 52.56 -35.60 -13.64
N THR A 172 52.26 -36.10 -12.43
CA THR A 172 53.22 -36.67 -11.47
C THR A 172 53.47 -38.17 -11.70
N ALA A 173 52.86 -38.76 -12.72
CA ALA A 173 53.07 -40.17 -13.05
C ALA A 173 54.45 -40.45 -13.67
N ASP A 174 55.04 -39.47 -14.35
CA ASP A 174 56.32 -39.63 -15.05
C ASP A 174 57.54 -39.46 -14.12
N ASP A 175 57.39 -38.75 -13.00
CA ASP A 175 58.48 -38.48 -12.06
C ASP A 175 58.71 -39.66 -11.08
N PHE A 176 57.71 -40.55 -10.93
CA PHE A 176 57.75 -41.67 -10.00
C PHE A 176 58.67 -42.82 -10.44
N TRP A 177 58.96 -42.95 -11.74
CA TRP A 177 59.78 -44.04 -12.29
C TRP A 177 61.23 -43.64 -12.59
N ARG A 178 61.69 -42.46 -12.15
CA ARG A 178 63.08 -42.06 -12.38
C ARG A 178 64.01 -42.92 -11.49
N PRO A 179 64.93 -43.70 -12.07
CA PRO A 179 65.84 -44.52 -11.28
C PRO A 179 66.72 -43.63 -10.41
N VAL A 180 66.84 -43.99 -9.13
CA VAL A 180 67.78 -43.36 -8.21
C VAL A 180 69.19 -43.51 -8.81
N PRO A 181 69.97 -42.44 -9.01
CA PRO A 181 71.33 -42.57 -9.51
C PRO A 181 72.13 -43.42 -8.53
N ALA A 182 72.64 -44.56 -9.01
CA ALA A 182 73.52 -45.42 -8.24
C ALA A 182 74.71 -44.58 -7.75
N GLY A 183 74.78 -44.39 -6.44
CA GLY A 183 75.94 -43.83 -5.79
C GLY A 183 77.16 -44.63 -6.20
N HIS A 184 78.17 -43.93 -6.71
CA HIS A 184 79.47 -44.50 -7.03
C HIS A 184 80.01 -45.16 -5.76
N ASP A 185 80.06 -46.49 -5.75
CA ASP A 185 80.67 -47.33 -4.73
C ASP A 185 82.17 -47.02 -4.64
N ASP A 186 82.53 -45.96 -3.90
CA ASP A 186 83.89 -45.69 -3.47
C ASP A 186 84.11 -46.24 -2.05
N TRP A 187 84.13 -47.56 -1.93
CA TRP A 187 84.44 -48.27 -0.68
C TRP A 187 85.92 -48.71 -0.59
N GLN A 188 86.80 -48.22 -1.47
CA GLN A 188 88.20 -48.66 -1.58
C GLN A 188 89.23 -47.83 -0.79
N THR A 189 88.82 -46.81 -0.01
CA THR A 189 89.78 -45.98 0.74
C THR A 189 89.75 -46.13 2.26
N VAL A 190 88.91 -47.01 2.82
CA VAL A 190 88.80 -47.18 4.28
C VAL A 190 88.74 -48.64 4.68
N ARG A 191 89.88 -49.35 4.57
CA ARG A 191 90.36 -50.30 5.59
C ARG A 191 91.74 -50.88 5.25
N GLU A 192 92.67 -50.59 6.17
CA GLU A 192 93.72 -51.49 6.66
C GLU A 192 94.93 -51.75 5.72
N ASN A 193 96.19 -51.58 6.13
CA ASN A 193 96.79 -51.50 7.47
C ASN A 193 96.22 -52.45 8.52
#